data_AF-A0A957MW09-F1
#
_entry.id   AF-A0A957MW09-F1
#
_cell.length_a   1.000
_cell.length_b   1.000
_cell.length_c   1.000
_cell.angle_alpha   90.00
_cell.angle_beta   90.00
_cell.angle_gamma   90.00
#
_symmetry.space_group_name_H-M   'P 1'
#
loop_
_entity.id
_entity.type
_entity.pdbx_description
1 polymer ?
#
loop_
_entity_poly.entity_id
_entity_poly.type
_entity_poly.pdbx_seq_one_letter_code
_entity_poly.pdbx_strand_id
1 'polypeptide(L)'
;PARTASGYAEGIFDEESGLYFVTERDAHTWVEVFFPEYGWIEFEPTAGESPLDRPAGEDPTNVDATAGDAEPTPQPDDAAAGATPPPAGREDLPPQFTGEELLDGPGAEGGPVTPWWILLLALVLLIPISALLVWRVRSSGPTTFTADLPVLLYERMERWSQRLGLPVRVDRTPYEHADTLSAALPDASPLVRDVTDSYVRYRFGGPAQTIELEPAAGGEPPLWQTWRKLEALFWKQWRVVWGRRVLRRSPEPEFLEKKAPGDEKDA
;
A
#
# COMPACT_ATOMS: atom_id res chain seq x y z
N PRO A 1 21.97 30.36 1.22
CA PRO A 1 21.04 29.97 2.30
C PRO A 1 20.11 28.85 1.80
N ALA A 2 19.62 27.97 2.67
CA ALA A 2 18.65 26.94 2.28
C ALA A 2 17.53 26.84 3.33
N ARG A 3 16.30 26.56 2.89
CA ARG A 3 15.13 26.33 3.76
C ARG A 3 14.27 25.19 3.21
N THR A 4 13.47 24.59 4.09
CA THR A 4 12.44 23.62 3.70
C THR A 4 11.12 24.34 3.44
N ALA A 5 10.38 23.91 2.44
CA ALA A 5 9.01 24.34 2.14
C ALA A 5 8.09 23.10 2.13
N SER A 6 6.89 23.23 2.66
CA SER A 6 5.90 22.15 2.73
C SER A 6 4.59 22.61 2.11
N GLY A 7 3.94 21.74 1.35
CA GLY A 7 2.72 22.03 0.62
C GLY A 7 2.19 20.76 -0.05
N TYR A 8 1.67 20.91 -1.26
CA TYR A 8 1.21 19.80 -2.09
C TYR A 8 1.94 19.85 -3.43
N ALA A 9 2.27 18.67 -3.98
CA ALA A 9 2.78 18.53 -5.34
C ALA A 9 1.67 18.85 -6.37
N GLU A 10 2.05 18.92 -7.66
CA GLU A 10 1.20 19.37 -8.77
C GLU A 10 -0.13 18.57 -8.93
N GLY A 11 -0.18 17.34 -8.41
CA GLY A 11 -1.36 16.48 -8.47
C GLY A 11 -1.55 15.85 -9.86
N ILE A 12 -2.80 15.54 -10.23
CA ILE A 12 -3.13 14.95 -11.54
C ILE A 12 -3.89 15.96 -12.37
N PHE A 13 -3.39 16.24 -13.59
CA PHE A 13 -4.14 17.03 -14.56
C PHE A 13 -5.26 16.19 -15.20
N ASP A 14 -6.48 16.71 -15.15
CA ASP A 14 -7.63 16.14 -15.84
C ASP A 14 -7.92 16.93 -17.13
N GLU A 15 -7.70 16.30 -18.28
CA GLU A 15 -7.89 16.92 -19.59
C GLU A 15 -9.36 17.26 -19.90
N GLU A 16 -10.32 16.54 -19.30
CA GLU A 16 -11.75 16.77 -19.56
C GLU A 16 -12.24 18.05 -18.89
N SER A 17 -11.81 18.29 -17.65
CA SER A 17 -12.15 19.53 -16.91
C SER A 17 -11.15 20.66 -17.11
N GLY A 18 -9.92 20.37 -17.58
CA GLY A 18 -8.83 21.33 -17.68
C GLY A 18 -8.31 21.79 -16.32
N LEU A 19 -8.49 20.99 -15.28
CA LEU A 19 -8.14 21.31 -13.89
C LEU A 19 -7.13 20.32 -13.32
N TYR A 20 -6.38 20.78 -12.31
CA TYR A 20 -5.52 19.92 -11.49
C TYR A 20 -6.30 19.39 -10.28
N PHE A 21 -6.29 18.08 -10.10
CA PHE A 21 -6.80 17.39 -8.92
C PHE A 21 -5.67 17.13 -7.93
N VAL A 22 -5.67 17.90 -6.85
CA VAL A 22 -4.73 17.77 -5.73
C VAL A 22 -5.47 17.22 -4.52
N THR A 23 -4.90 16.22 -3.87
CA THR A 23 -5.48 15.48 -2.74
C THR A 23 -4.50 15.41 -1.57
N GLU A 24 -4.96 14.93 -0.41
CA GLU A 24 -4.11 14.79 0.78
C GLU A 24 -2.87 13.91 0.55
N ARG A 25 -2.96 12.94 -0.36
CA ARG A 25 -1.83 12.06 -0.70
C ARG A 25 -0.69 12.79 -1.39
N ASP A 26 -0.96 13.96 -1.95
CA ASP A 26 -0.01 14.78 -2.70
C ASP A 26 0.74 15.75 -1.77
N ALA A 27 0.55 15.63 -0.44
CA ALA A 27 1.29 16.41 0.55
C ALA A 27 2.80 16.15 0.43
N HIS A 28 3.56 17.19 0.18
CA HIS A 28 4.98 17.09 -0.16
C HIS A 28 5.81 18.17 0.55
N THR A 29 7.12 17.93 0.67
CA THR A 29 8.07 18.88 1.26
C THR A 29 9.33 18.92 0.43
N TRP A 30 9.70 20.10 -0.05
CA TRP A 30 10.87 20.34 -0.89
C TRP A 30 11.84 21.33 -0.25
N VAL A 31 12.97 21.57 -0.91
CA VAL A 31 14.02 22.48 -0.44
C VAL A 31 14.08 23.69 -1.36
N GLU A 32 14.28 24.87 -0.78
CA GLU A 32 14.56 26.09 -1.52
C GLU A 32 15.95 26.62 -1.17
N VAL A 33 16.69 27.05 -2.18
CA VAL A 33 18.03 27.61 -2.04
C VAL A 33 18.04 29.05 -2.54
N PHE A 34 18.54 29.96 -1.71
CA PHE A 34 18.64 31.38 -2.05
C PHE A 34 19.91 31.69 -2.83
N PHE A 35 19.74 32.34 -3.99
CA PHE A 35 20.78 32.91 -4.82
C PHE A 35 20.65 34.44 -4.86
N PRO A 36 21.75 35.21 -4.67
CA PRO A 36 21.68 36.67 -4.55
C PRO A 36 21.00 37.42 -5.71
N GLU A 37 21.16 36.95 -6.95
CA GLU A 37 20.59 37.60 -8.14
C GLU A 37 19.21 37.05 -8.56
N TYR A 38 18.84 35.86 -8.06
CA TYR A 38 17.67 35.12 -8.53
C TYR A 38 16.62 34.86 -7.45
N GLY A 39 16.94 35.11 -6.18
CA GLY A 39 16.04 34.85 -5.06
C GLY A 39 16.03 33.38 -4.62
N TRP A 40 14.93 32.95 -4.02
CA TRP A 40 14.72 31.56 -3.61
C TRP A 40 14.35 30.71 -4.82
N ILE A 41 15.12 29.66 -5.05
CA ILE A 41 14.89 28.69 -6.13
C ILE A 41 14.52 27.35 -5.49
N GLU A 42 13.41 26.77 -5.95
CA GLU A 42 12.95 25.45 -5.52
C GLU A 42 13.80 24.33 -6.13
N PHE A 43 14.10 23.32 -5.31
CA PHE A 43 14.79 22.10 -5.67
C PHE A 43 13.99 20.89 -5.18
N GLU A 44 13.72 19.98 -6.11
CA GLU A 44 13.06 18.71 -5.85
C GLU A 44 14.14 17.58 -5.93
N PRO A 45 14.66 17.10 -4.78
CA PRO A 45 15.65 16.03 -4.74
C PRO A 45 15.04 14.61 -4.79
N THR A 46 13.72 14.48 -4.72
CA THR A 46 12.98 13.22 -4.67
C THR A 46 12.90 12.62 -6.06
N ALA A 47 13.81 11.68 -6.30
CA ALA A 47 13.98 10.96 -7.55
C ALA A 47 12.70 10.38 -8.25
N GLY A 48 11.53 10.36 -7.60
CA GLY A 48 10.25 9.90 -8.14
C GLY A 48 9.20 10.99 -8.41
N GLU A 49 9.42 12.25 -8.06
CA GLU A 49 8.48 13.34 -8.43
C GLU A 49 8.82 13.90 -9.80
N SER A 50 7.82 14.51 -10.45
CA SER A 50 8.00 15.21 -11.71
C SER A 50 9.01 16.37 -11.55
N PRO A 51 9.95 16.56 -12.50
CA PRO A 51 10.80 17.72 -12.49
C PRO A 51 9.95 19.00 -12.53
N LEU A 52 10.26 19.96 -11.66
CA LEU A 52 9.62 21.28 -11.67
C LEU A 52 9.78 21.93 -13.05
N ASP A 53 8.67 22.11 -13.76
CA ASP A 53 8.67 22.84 -15.03
C ASP A 53 8.88 24.32 -14.75
N ARG A 54 9.97 24.86 -15.30
CA ARG A 54 10.30 26.28 -15.16
C ARG A 54 10.21 26.89 -16.56
N PRO A 55 9.22 27.76 -16.84
CA PRO A 55 9.22 28.48 -18.10
C PRO A 55 10.56 29.22 -18.23
N ALA A 56 11.23 29.05 -19.36
CA ALA A 56 12.46 29.77 -19.65
C ALA A 56 12.15 31.27 -19.59
N GLY A 57 12.73 31.95 -18.61
CA GLY A 57 12.35 33.31 -18.25
C GLY A 57 12.29 34.23 -19.47
N GLU A 58 11.15 34.93 -19.61
CA GLU A 58 11.10 36.11 -20.46
C GLU A 58 12.03 37.18 -19.89
N ASP A 59 12.72 37.91 -20.78
CA ASP A 59 13.68 38.96 -20.44
C ASP A 59 13.15 39.88 -19.32
N PRO A 60 13.96 40.19 -18.28
CA PRO A 60 13.51 40.86 -17.06
C PRO A 60 13.15 42.35 -17.23
N THR A 61 12.85 42.83 -18.43
CA THR A 61 12.56 44.25 -18.68
C THR A 61 11.12 44.69 -18.46
N ASN A 62 10.25 43.86 -17.87
CA ASN A 62 8.95 44.36 -17.41
C ASN A 62 8.42 43.63 -16.16
N VAL A 63 9.14 43.76 -15.05
CA VAL A 63 8.49 43.68 -13.73
C VAL A 63 7.77 45.00 -13.50
N ASP A 64 6.55 45.09 -14.03
CA ASP A 64 5.59 46.06 -13.53
C ASP A 64 5.29 45.65 -12.08
N ALA A 65 5.81 46.42 -11.13
CA ALA A 65 5.59 46.24 -9.72
C ALA A 65 4.14 46.62 -9.39
N THR A 66 3.19 45.79 -9.78
CA THR A 66 1.87 45.78 -9.16
C THR A 66 2.02 45.05 -7.83
N ALA A 67 2.48 45.80 -6.82
CA ALA A 67 2.20 45.49 -5.43
C ALA A 67 0.68 45.54 -5.24
N GLY A 68 0.01 44.43 -5.53
CA GLY A 68 -1.35 44.18 -5.09
C GLY A 68 -1.30 43.78 -3.63
N ASP A 69 -1.83 44.64 -2.76
CA ASP A 69 -2.16 44.33 -1.37
C ASP A 69 -2.91 42.99 -1.29
N ALA A 70 -2.21 41.93 -0.88
CA ALA A 70 -2.83 40.69 -0.47
C ALA A 70 -3.21 40.81 1.02
N GLU A 71 -4.49 41.06 1.24
CA GLU A 71 -5.16 41.08 2.54
C GLU A 71 -4.90 39.76 3.31
N PRO A 72 -4.61 39.81 4.63
CA PRO A 72 -4.30 38.61 5.40
C PRO A 72 -5.55 37.74 5.58
N THR A 73 -5.50 36.50 5.08
CA THR A 73 -6.56 35.51 5.30
C THR A 73 -6.59 35.11 6.79
N PRO A 74 -7.76 35.08 7.46
CA PRO A 74 -7.83 34.77 8.88
C PRO A 74 -7.64 33.27 9.13
N GLN A 75 -6.74 32.97 10.06
CA GLN A 75 -6.54 31.67 10.68
C GLN A 75 -7.76 31.35 11.57
N PRO A 76 -8.33 30.12 11.54
CA PRO A 76 -9.43 29.79 12.44
C PRO A 76 -8.88 29.58 13.85
N ASP A 77 -9.28 30.47 14.76
CA ASP A 77 -9.04 30.37 16.20
C ASP A 77 -9.88 29.26 16.84
N ASP A 78 -9.26 28.57 17.80
CA ASP A 78 -9.91 27.73 18.80
C ASP A 78 -11.01 28.51 19.55
N ALA A 79 -12.25 28.04 19.45
CA ALA A 79 -13.34 28.50 20.30
C ALA A 79 -14.17 27.31 20.82
N ALA A 80 -13.78 26.82 22.00
CA ALA A 80 -14.67 26.09 22.86
C ALA A 80 -15.71 27.05 23.47
N ALA A 81 -17.00 26.86 23.19
CA ALA A 81 -18.10 27.21 24.11
C ALA A 81 -19.47 26.69 23.62
N GLY A 82 -20.05 25.83 24.45
CA GLY A 82 -21.48 25.74 24.78
C GLY A 82 -22.53 26.04 23.72
N ALA A 83 -23.14 24.99 23.17
CA ALA A 83 -24.48 25.07 22.59
C ALA A 83 -25.51 24.54 23.59
N THR A 84 -26.30 25.45 24.18
CA THR A 84 -27.58 25.12 24.82
C THR A 84 -28.67 25.07 23.74
N PRO A 85 -29.49 24.00 23.63
CA PRO A 85 -30.60 23.99 22.69
C PRO A 85 -31.79 24.85 23.18
N PRO A 86 -32.56 25.47 22.28
CA PRO A 86 -33.75 26.26 22.63
C PRO A 86 -34.95 25.38 23.05
N PRO A 87 -35.92 25.93 23.81
CA PRO A 87 -37.06 25.14 24.29
C PRO A 87 -38.06 24.90 23.16
N ALA A 88 -38.16 23.64 22.71
CA ALA A 88 -39.23 23.21 21.83
C ALA A 88 -40.55 23.13 22.62
N GLY A 89 -41.57 23.79 22.08
CA GLY A 89 -42.92 23.84 22.61
C GLY A 89 -43.58 22.47 22.71
N ARG A 90 -44.45 22.34 23.71
CA ARG A 90 -45.37 21.20 23.88
C ARG A 90 -46.48 21.28 22.86
N GLU A 91 -46.49 20.39 21.87
CA GLU A 91 -47.70 20.00 21.14
C GLU A 91 -47.69 18.48 20.92
N ASP A 92 -48.68 17.84 21.54
CA ASP A 92 -49.29 16.52 21.29
C ASP A 92 -48.40 15.32 20.91
N LEU A 93 -48.08 14.51 21.93
CA LEU A 93 -47.56 13.16 21.75
C LEU A 93 -48.71 12.19 21.37
N PRO A 94 -48.54 11.32 20.36
CA PRO A 94 -49.44 10.19 20.13
C PRO A 94 -49.42 9.22 21.33
N PRO A 95 -50.44 8.34 21.49
CA PRO A 95 -50.51 7.44 22.63
C PRO A 95 -49.22 6.65 22.78
N GLN A 96 -48.68 6.67 24.00
CA GLN A 96 -47.47 5.99 24.38
C GLN A 96 -47.59 4.49 24.15
N PHE A 97 -46.72 3.97 23.29
CA PHE A 97 -46.54 2.55 23.00
C PHE A 97 -46.03 1.85 24.26
N THR A 98 -46.95 1.34 25.07
CA THR A 98 -46.65 0.39 26.15
C THR A 98 -46.42 -0.95 25.47
N GLY A 99 -45.17 -1.42 25.38
CA GLY A 99 -44.74 -2.61 24.66
C GLY A 99 -45.34 -3.96 25.10
N GLU A 100 -46.49 -3.97 25.76
CA GLU A 100 -47.31 -5.15 26.06
C GLU A 100 -47.95 -5.74 24.80
N GLU A 101 -48.21 -4.95 23.75
CA GLU A 101 -48.74 -5.45 22.48
C GLU A 101 -47.71 -6.25 21.66
N LEU A 102 -46.40 -6.09 21.94
CA LEU A 102 -45.34 -6.86 21.27
C LEU A 102 -45.19 -8.29 21.84
N LEU A 103 -45.76 -8.55 23.02
CA LEU A 103 -45.67 -9.84 23.70
C LEU A 103 -46.84 -10.80 23.35
N ASP A 104 -47.92 -10.28 22.76
CA ASP A 104 -49.13 -11.05 22.40
C ASP A 104 -49.19 -11.45 20.90
N GLY A 105 -48.06 -11.36 20.19
CA GLY A 105 -47.93 -11.89 18.84
C GLY A 105 -48.06 -13.43 18.81
N PRO A 106 -48.60 -14.03 17.74
CA PRO A 106 -48.77 -15.48 17.64
C PRO A 106 -47.40 -16.14 17.83
N GLY A 107 -47.34 -17.08 18.79
CA GLY A 107 -46.12 -17.67 19.32
C GLY A 107 -45.05 -17.87 18.25
N ALA A 108 -43.89 -17.23 18.47
CA ALA A 108 -42.70 -17.48 17.68
C ALA A 108 -42.35 -18.96 17.82
N GLU A 109 -42.77 -19.76 16.85
CA GLU A 109 -42.30 -21.12 16.68
C GLU A 109 -40.77 -21.07 16.63
N GLY A 110 -40.13 -21.86 17.49
CA GLY A 110 -38.69 -21.87 17.67
C GLY A 110 -37.98 -22.08 16.34
N GLY A 111 -37.40 -21.00 15.80
CA GLY A 111 -36.47 -21.09 14.68
C GLY A 111 -35.32 -22.04 15.03
N PRO A 112 -34.69 -22.70 14.05
CA PRO A 112 -33.63 -23.66 14.31
C PRO A 112 -32.52 -22.97 15.12
N VAL A 113 -32.36 -23.39 16.38
CA VAL A 113 -31.26 -22.95 17.24
C VAL A 113 -29.97 -23.38 16.56
N THR A 114 -29.34 -22.45 15.83
CA THR A 114 -28.07 -22.74 15.19
C THR A 114 -27.11 -23.09 16.32
N PRO A 115 -26.58 -24.32 16.40
CA PRO A 115 -25.78 -24.71 17.53
C PRO A 115 -24.57 -23.77 17.63
N TRP A 116 -24.32 -23.24 18.82
CA TRP A 116 -23.21 -22.31 19.06
C TRP A 116 -21.84 -22.88 18.64
N TRP A 117 -21.70 -24.20 18.58
CA TRP A 117 -20.51 -24.87 18.05
C TRP A 117 -20.32 -24.70 16.54
N ILE A 118 -21.40 -24.52 15.76
CA ILE A 118 -21.30 -24.15 14.33
C ILE A 118 -20.75 -22.74 14.18
N LEU A 119 -21.18 -21.80 15.04
CA LEU A 119 -20.62 -20.43 15.04
C LEU A 119 -19.15 -20.41 15.44
N LEU A 120 -18.75 -21.23 16.42
CA LEU A 120 -17.33 -21.41 16.75
C LEU A 120 -16.53 -22.04 15.61
N LEU A 121 -17.07 -23.07 14.95
CA LEU A 121 -16.41 -23.69 13.80
C LEU A 121 -16.26 -22.69 12.65
N ALA A 122 -17.31 -21.91 12.38
CA ALA A 122 -17.28 -20.85 11.38
C ALA A 122 -16.22 -19.80 11.75
N LEU A 123 -16.16 -19.34 13.00
CA LEU A 123 -15.16 -18.38 13.47
C LEU A 123 -13.73 -18.91 13.35
N VAL A 124 -13.48 -20.16 13.74
CA VAL A 124 -12.17 -20.82 13.62
C VAL A 124 -11.73 -20.95 12.16
N LEU A 125 -12.67 -21.10 11.21
CA LEU A 125 -12.38 -21.09 9.78
C LEU A 125 -12.20 -19.67 9.22
N LEU A 126 -12.98 -18.71 9.71
CA LEU A 126 -13.05 -17.34 9.21
C LEU A 126 -11.83 -16.53 9.66
N ILE A 127 -11.26 -16.79 10.85
CA ILE A 127 -10.02 -16.14 11.33
C ILE A 127 -8.83 -16.39 10.39
N PRO A 128 -8.44 -17.62 10.03
CA PRO A 128 -7.33 -17.83 9.11
C PRO A 128 -7.65 -17.36 7.68
N ILE A 129 -8.90 -17.47 7.23
CA ILE A 129 -9.32 -16.96 5.91
C ILE A 129 -9.20 -15.44 5.87
N SER A 130 -9.71 -14.74 6.88
CA SER A 130 -9.63 -13.28 6.98
C SER A 130 -8.20 -12.81 7.18
N ALA A 131 -7.40 -13.48 8.00
CA ALA A 131 -5.97 -13.21 8.14
C ALA A 131 -5.23 -13.39 6.81
N LEU A 132 -5.55 -14.44 6.05
CA LEU A 132 -4.96 -14.69 4.73
C LEU A 132 -5.44 -13.67 3.71
N LEU A 133 -6.70 -13.23 3.76
CA LEU A 133 -7.26 -12.20 2.89
C LEU A 133 -6.62 -10.83 3.17
N VAL A 134 -6.53 -10.42 4.44
CA VAL A 134 -5.84 -9.20 4.87
C VAL A 134 -4.36 -9.27 4.51
N TRP A 135 -3.71 -10.41 4.75
CA TRP A 135 -2.32 -10.62 4.34
C TRP A 135 -2.17 -10.53 2.82
N ARG A 136 -3.09 -11.10 2.04
CA ARG A 136 -3.10 -11.05 0.58
C ARG A 136 -3.27 -9.61 0.10
N VAL A 137 -4.27 -8.88 0.59
CA VAL A 137 -4.54 -7.47 0.24
C VAL A 137 -3.37 -6.57 0.65
N ARG A 138 -2.76 -6.79 1.82
CA ARG A 138 -1.59 -6.01 2.27
C ARG A 138 -0.31 -6.37 1.51
N SER A 139 -0.18 -7.62 1.05
CA SER A 139 0.95 -8.07 0.24
C SER A 139 0.83 -7.68 -1.24
N SER A 140 -0.41 -7.58 -1.72
CA SER A 140 -0.80 -7.22 -3.09
C SER A 140 -1.60 -5.92 -3.01
N GLY A 141 -0.93 -4.79 -2.76
CA GLY A 141 -1.56 -3.46 -2.68
C GLY A 141 -2.37 -3.08 -3.94
N PRO A 142 -3.10 -1.95 -3.92
CA PRO A 142 -4.14 -1.60 -4.90
C PRO A 142 -3.67 -1.81 -6.35
N THR A 143 -4.44 -2.57 -7.10
CA THR A 143 -4.16 -2.95 -8.49
C THR A 143 -5.21 -2.31 -9.37
N THR A 144 -4.96 -1.10 -9.87
CA THR A 144 -5.59 -0.53 -11.08
C THR A 144 -5.20 0.94 -11.21
N PHE A 145 -4.68 1.31 -12.39
CA PHE A 145 -4.47 2.69 -12.85
C PHE A 145 -3.43 3.53 -12.10
N THR A 146 -2.15 3.29 -12.39
CA THR A 146 -1.09 4.28 -12.10
C THR A 146 -0.08 4.29 -13.24
N ALA A 147 0.38 5.48 -13.62
CA ALA A 147 1.45 5.70 -14.59
C ALA A 147 2.77 4.97 -14.23
N ASP A 148 2.90 4.48 -12.99
CA ASP A 148 4.10 3.86 -12.43
C ASP A 148 4.06 2.32 -12.36
N LEU A 149 3.27 1.65 -13.21
CA LEU A 149 3.07 0.20 -13.14
C LEU A 149 4.40 -0.62 -13.10
N PRO A 150 5.46 -0.30 -13.87
CA PRO A 150 6.74 -1.00 -13.76
C PRO A 150 7.40 -0.89 -12.37
N VAL A 151 7.30 0.27 -11.73
CA VAL A 151 7.87 0.53 -10.38
C VAL A 151 7.14 -0.33 -9.34
N LEU A 152 5.81 -0.29 -9.35
CA LEU A 152 5.00 -1.06 -8.40
C LEU A 152 5.26 -2.56 -8.47
N LEU A 153 5.40 -3.10 -9.68
CA LEU A 153 5.67 -4.52 -9.88
C LEU A 153 7.08 -4.92 -9.42
N TYR A 154 8.07 -4.06 -9.64
CA TYR A 154 9.43 -4.27 -9.16
C TYR A 154 9.48 -4.28 -7.62
N GLU A 155 8.89 -3.29 -6.95
CA GLU A 155 8.82 -3.27 -5.47
C GLU A 155 8.09 -4.49 -4.89
N ARG A 156 7.09 -4.99 -5.60
CA ARG A 156 6.35 -6.19 -5.18
C ARG A 156 7.23 -7.43 -5.34
N MET A 157 8.02 -7.50 -6.41
CA MET A 157 9.03 -8.54 -6.60
C MET A 157 10.06 -8.53 -5.47
N GLU A 158 10.57 -7.36 -5.09
CA GLU A 158 11.50 -7.19 -3.97
C GLU A 158 10.94 -7.71 -2.65
N ARG A 159 9.69 -7.34 -2.32
CA ARG A 159 8.98 -7.84 -1.13
C ARG A 159 8.85 -9.36 -1.14
N TRP A 160 8.63 -9.97 -2.30
CA TRP A 160 8.61 -11.43 -2.44
C TRP A 160 10.00 -12.05 -2.27
N SER A 161 11.02 -11.44 -2.83
CA SER A 161 12.42 -11.85 -2.69
C SER A 161 12.83 -11.91 -1.21
N GLN A 162 12.50 -10.86 -0.44
CA GLN A 162 12.73 -10.81 1.01
C GLN A 162 12.00 -11.95 1.75
N ARG A 163 10.74 -12.24 1.40
CA ARG A 163 9.97 -13.34 2.00
C ARG A 163 10.54 -14.72 1.71
N LEU A 164 11.17 -14.90 0.55
CA LEU A 164 11.85 -16.13 0.17
C LEU A 164 13.25 -16.26 0.82
N GLY A 165 13.69 -15.24 1.56
CA GLY A 165 14.99 -15.23 2.24
C GLY A 165 16.12 -14.67 1.38
N LEU A 166 15.80 -13.94 0.32
CA LEU A 166 16.74 -13.28 -0.59
C LEU A 166 16.59 -11.76 -0.41
N PRO A 167 17.23 -11.15 0.60
CA PRO A 167 17.07 -9.73 0.87
C PRO A 167 17.63 -8.90 -0.29
N VAL A 168 16.91 -7.83 -0.63
CA VAL A 168 17.44 -6.76 -1.50
C VAL A 168 18.59 -6.09 -0.75
N ARG A 169 19.72 -5.91 -1.40
CA ARG A 169 20.90 -5.28 -0.81
C ARG A 169 21.15 -3.95 -1.52
N VAL A 170 21.52 -2.93 -0.74
CA VAL A 170 21.75 -1.56 -1.23
C VAL A 170 22.99 -1.47 -2.15
N ASP A 171 23.91 -2.44 -2.04
CA ASP A 171 25.12 -2.54 -2.86
C ASP A 171 24.89 -3.16 -4.25
N ARG A 172 23.64 -3.52 -4.60
CA ARG A 172 23.31 -4.27 -5.82
C ARG A 172 22.45 -3.47 -6.77
N THR A 173 22.73 -3.62 -8.06
CA THR A 173 21.89 -3.05 -9.12
C THR A 173 20.62 -3.89 -9.31
N PRO A 174 19.57 -3.35 -9.96
CA PRO A 174 18.37 -4.11 -10.25
C PRO A 174 18.61 -5.40 -11.02
N TYR A 175 19.53 -5.39 -11.98
CA TYR A 175 19.90 -6.58 -12.75
C TYR A 175 20.66 -7.61 -11.90
N GLU A 176 21.54 -7.19 -11.00
CA GLU A 176 22.22 -8.12 -10.09
C GLU A 176 21.25 -8.77 -9.08
N HIS A 177 20.25 -8.03 -8.62
CA HIS A 177 19.16 -8.61 -7.82
C HIS A 177 18.36 -9.63 -8.63
N ALA A 178 18.02 -9.30 -9.88
CA ALA A 178 17.31 -10.18 -10.79
C ALA A 178 18.09 -11.47 -11.12
N ASP A 179 19.42 -11.38 -11.28
CA ASP A 179 20.30 -12.54 -11.48
C ASP A 179 20.33 -13.43 -10.24
N THR A 180 20.42 -12.83 -9.04
CA THR A 180 20.36 -13.57 -7.78
C THR A 180 19.03 -14.32 -7.63
N LEU A 181 17.92 -13.64 -7.94
CA LEU A 181 16.58 -14.22 -7.88
C LEU A 181 16.38 -15.30 -8.95
N SER A 182 16.91 -15.09 -10.15
CA SER A 182 16.89 -16.05 -11.25
C SER A 182 17.71 -17.31 -10.93
N ALA A 183 18.85 -17.16 -10.26
CA ALA A 183 19.67 -18.29 -9.83
C ALA A 183 18.95 -19.15 -8.79
N ALA A 184 18.19 -18.53 -7.88
CA ALA A 184 17.38 -19.23 -6.90
C ALA A 184 16.10 -19.84 -7.48
N LEU A 185 15.51 -19.20 -8.51
CA LEU A 185 14.27 -19.59 -9.15
C LEU A 185 14.42 -19.64 -10.69
N PRO A 186 15.04 -20.69 -11.25
CA PRO A 186 15.28 -20.80 -12.69
C PRO A 186 13.99 -20.71 -13.52
N ASP A 187 12.91 -21.34 -13.04
CA ASP A 187 11.58 -21.34 -13.68
C ASP A 187 10.98 -19.93 -13.81
N ALA A 188 11.37 -19.00 -12.92
CA ALA A 188 10.86 -17.63 -12.91
C ALA A 188 11.78 -16.64 -13.64
N SER A 189 12.97 -17.08 -14.07
CA SER A 189 14.00 -16.20 -14.65
C SER A 189 13.50 -15.30 -15.80
N PRO A 190 12.77 -15.79 -16.82
CA PRO A 190 12.33 -14.90 -17.91
C PRO A 190 11.38 -13.82 -17.40
N LEU A 191 10.45 -14.17 -16.51
CA LEU A 191 9.47 -13.23 -15.96
C LEU A 191 10.12 -12.19 -15.04
N VAL A 192 11.13 -12.60 -14.25
CA VAL A 192 11.92 -11.72 -13.38
C VAL A 192 12.71 -10.71 -14.23
N ARG A 193 13.32 -11.17 -15.32
CA ARG A 193 14.07 -10.30 -16.25
C ARG A 193 13.13 -9.28 -16.92
N ASP A 194 11.97 -9.71 -17.39
CA ASP A 194 10.99 -8.82 -18.03
C ASP A 194 10.52 -7.68 -17.11
N VAL A 195 10.23 -7.98 -15.84
CA VAL A 195 9.82 -6.97 -14.84
C VAL A 195 10.98 -6.02 -14.51
N THR A 196 12.18 -6.57 -14.34
CA THR A 196 13.38 -5.78 -14.05
C THR A 196 13.72 -4.83 -15.20
N ASP A 197 13.64 -5.32 -16.43
CA ASP A 197 13.98 -4.54 -17.61
C ASP A 197 12.96 -3.42 -17.86
N SER A 198 11.67 -3.72 -17.67
CA SER A 198 10.61 -2.70 -17.72
C SER A 198 10.81 -1.61 -16.67
N TYR A 199 11.21 -1.98 -15.45
CA TYR A 199 11.53 -1.03 -14.38
C TYR A 199 12.74 -0.15 -14.73
N VAL A 200 13.84 -0.76 -15.19
CA VAL A 200 15.06 -0.03 -15.54
C VAL A 200 14.81 0.93 -16.70
N ARG A 201 14.10 0.51 -17.74
CA ARG A 201 13.73 1.39 -18.85
C ARG A 201 12.81 2.52 -18.42
N TYR A 202 11.82 2.22 -17.57
CA TYR A 202 10.92 3.25 -17.06
C TYR A 202 11.66 4.29 -16.20
N ARG A 203 12.60 3.84 -15.34
CA ARG A 203 13.26 4.70 -14.37
C ARG A 203 14.47 5.46 -14.91
N PHE A 204 15.18 4.86 -15.87
CA PHE A 204 16.46 5.35 -16.39
C PHE A 204 16.47 5.55 -17.92
N GLY A 205 15.45 5.07 -18.63
CA GLY A 205 15.25 5.35 -20.05
C GLY A 205 14.70 6.76 -20.22
N GLY A 206 15.29 7.54 -21.12
CA GLY A 206 14.88 8.93 -21.34
C GLY A 206 13.43 9.08 -21.85
N PRO A 207 12.93 10.33 -21.95
CA PRO A 207 11.52 10.64 -22.25
C PRO A 207 10.96 10.04 -23.56
N ALA A 208 11.83 9.65 -24.49
CA ALA A 208 11.45 9.08 -25.79
C ALA A 208 11.04 7.59 -25.72
N GLN A 209 11.15 6.93 -24.57
CA GLN A 209 10.84 5.50 -24.41
C GLN A 209 9.60 5.21 -23.53
N THR A 210 8.92 6.24 -23.04
CA THR A 210 7.72 6.11 -22.19
C THR A 210 6.48 5.62 -22.97
N ILE A 211 6.55 5.63 -24.31
CA ILE A 211 5.41 5.39 -25.22
C ILE A 211 5.39 3.92 -25.67
N GLU A 212 5.19 2.98 -24.75
CA GLU A 212 4.74 1.61 -25.10
C GLU A 212 4.13 0.84 -23.91
N LEU A 213 3.77 1.55 -22.82
CA LEU A 213 3.07 0.98 -21.67
C LEU A 213 1.55 1.25 -21.71
N GLU A 214 1.11 2.16 -22.59
CA GLU A 214 -0.29 2.37 -22.94
C GLU A 214 -0.82 1.13 -23.67
N PRO A 215 -1.90 0.48 -23.19
CA PRO A 215 -2.47 -0.67 -23.86
C PRO A 215 -3.00 -0.23 -25.23
N ALA A 216 -2.39 -0.72 -26.30
CA ALA A 216 -2.99 -0.66 -27.62
C ALA A 216 -4.38 -1.34 -27.53
N ALA A 217 -5.45 -0.53 -27.49
CA ALA A 217 -6.84 -0.95 -27.41
C ALA A 217 -7.32 -1.62 -26.10
N GLY A 218 -7.20 -0.92 -24.95
CA GLY A 218 -8.04 -1.17 -23.77
C GLY A 218 -7.90 -2.54 -23.09
N GLY A 219 -6.81 -3.27 -23.36
CA GLY A 219 -6.48 -4.55 -22.73
C GLY A 219 -5.64 -4.40 -21.46
N GLU A 220 -5.48 -5.47 -20.69
CA GLU A 220 -4.50 -5.52 -19.60
C GLU A 220 -3.08 -5.31 -20.16
N PRO A 221 -2.24 -4.42 -19.60
CA PRO A 221 -0.88 -4.22 -20.07
C PRO A 221 -0.10 -5.54 -20.01
N PRO A 222 0.75 -5.87 -21.01
CA PRO A 222 1.42 -7.17 -21.10
C PRO A 222 2.26 -7.49 -19.86
N LEU A 223 2.82 -6.47 -19.22
CA LEU A 223 3.60 -6.58 -17.98
C LEU A 223 2.76 -7.10 -16.79
N TRP A 224 1.47 -6.79 -16.75
CA TRP A 224 0.56 -7.31 -15.72
C TRP A 224 0.35 -8.82 -15.84
N GLN A 225 0.27 -9.33 -17.08
CA GLN A 225 0.18 -10.76 -17.33
C GLN A 225 1.46 -11.49 -16.90
N THR A 226 2.62 -10.88 -17.16
CA THR A 226 3.93 -11.35 -16.67
C THR A 226 3.93 -11.42 -15.15
N TRP A 227 3.46 -10.37 -14.47
CA TRP A 227 3.35 -10.35 -13.01
C TRP A 227 2.47 -11.48 -12.46
N ARG A 228 1.28 -11.71 -13.04
CA ARG A 228 0.37 -12.77 -12.57
C ARG A 228 1.01 -14.16 -12.63
N LYS A 229 1.77 -14.45 -13.69
CA LYS A 229 2.53 -15.71 -13.81
C LYS A 229 3.64 -15.79 -12.76
N LEU A 230 4.36 -14.70 -12.55
CA LEU A 230 5.44 -14.61 -11.58
C LEU A 230 4.93 -14.79 -10.14
N GLU A 231 3.82 -14.14 -9.79
CA GLU A 231 3.17 -14.25 -8.48
C GLU A 231 2.79 -15.71 -8.17
N ALA A 232 2.23 -16.45 -9.14
CA ALA A 232 1.91 -17.85 -8.95
C ALA A 232 3.14 -18.72 -8.64
N LEU A 233 4.29 -18.43 -9.27
CA LEU A 233 5.55 -19.11 -9.01
C LEU A 233 6.10 -18.78 -7.62
N PHE A 234 6.07 -17.51 -7.21
CA PHE A 234 6.47 -17.11 -5.86
C PHE A 234 5.63 -17.79 -4.79
N TRP A 235 4.31 -17.87 -4.97
CA TRP A 235 3.42 -18.60 -4.08
C TRP A 235 3.72 -20.10 -4.00
N LYS A 236 4.00 -20.73 -5.15
CA LYS A 236 4.41 -22.13 -5.19
C LYS A 236 5.66 -22.36 -4.34
N GLN A 237 6.66 -21.50 -4.50
CA GLN A 237 7.94 -21.64 -3.80
C GLN A 237 7.85 -21.27 -2.32
N TRP A 238 7.08 -20.25 -1.98
CA TRP A 238 6.84 -19.87 -0.60
C TRP A 238 6.15 -20.98 0.19
N ARG A 239 5.19 -21.70 -0.41
CA ARG A 239 4.58 -22.90 0.21
C ARG A 239 5.61 -23.99 0.49
N VAL A 240 6.58 -24.19 -0.41
CA VAL A 240 7.66 -25.17 -0.21
C VAL A 240 8.57 -24.75 0.96
N VAL A 241 9.00 -23.49 0.98
CA VAL A 241 9.85 -22.94 2.06
C VAL A 241 9.12 -22.98 3.40
N TRP A 242 7.85 -22.60 3.42
CA TRP A 242 7.00 -22.63 4.61
C TRP A 242 6.75 -24.04 5.10
N GLY A 243 6.43 -24.99 4.21
CA GLY A 243 6.25 -26.41 4.56
C GLY A 243 7.50 -27.01 5.20
N ARG A 244 8.70 -26.73 4.68
CA ARG A 244 9.96 -27.16 5.30
C ARG A 244 10.18 -26.56 6.69
N ARG A 245 9.74 -25.32 6.91
CA ARG A 245 9.85 -24.64 8.22
C ARG A 245 8.88 -25.21 9.26
N VAL A 246 7.70 -25.66 8.84
CA VAL A 246 6.71 -26.31 9.71
C VAL A 246 7.14 -27.75 10.07
N LEU A 247 7.64 -28.52 9.10
CA LEU A 247 8.06 -29.91 9.36
C LEU A 247 9.34 -30.05 10.20
N ARG A 248 10.26 -29.06 10.19
CA ARG A 248 11.47 -29.08 11.04
C ARG A 248 11.22 -28.82 12.53
N ARG A 249 9.98 -28.56 12.94
CA ARG A 249 9.60 -28.28 14.34
C ARG A 249 9.06 -29.49 15.10
N SER A 250 9.11 -30.71 14.56
CA SER A 250 8.82 -31.91 15.35
C SER A 250 10.01 -32.24 16.26
N PRO A 251 9.88 -32.15 17.60
CA PRO A 251 10.89 -32.70 18.50
C PRO A 251 10.94 -34.23 18.31
N GLU A 252 12.13 -34.82 18.34
CA GLU A 252 12.28 -36.28 18.32
C GLU A 252 11.48 -36.89 19.48
N PRO A 253 10.77 -38.02 19.26
CA PRO A 253 10.21 -38.77 20.36
C PRO A 253 11.37 -39.35 21.18
N GLU A 254 11.51 -38.83 22.40
CA GLU A 254 12.38 -39.33 23.46
C GLU A 254 11.94 -40.76 23.84
N PHE A 255 12.38 -41.74 23.07
CA PHE A 255 12.29 -43.15 23.41
C PHE A 255 13.62 -43.78 23.04
N LEU A 256 14.45 -44.02 24.06
CA LEU A 256 15.20 -45.25 24.32
C LEU A 256 16.27 -44.98 25.41
N GLU A 257 15.87 -44.57 26.61
CA GLU A 257 16.70 -44.85 27.78
C GLU A 257 16.40 -46.28 28.26
N LYS A 258 17.05 -47.24 27.60
CA LYS A 258 17.18 -48.61 28.06
C LYS A 258 17.93 -48.59 29.40
N LYS A 259 17.21 -48.66 30.52
CA LYS A 259 17.80 -49.00 31.82
C LYS A 259 18.02 -50.53 31.86
N ALA A 260 19.22 -50.97 31.50
CA ALA A 260 19.70 -52.32 31.81
C ALA A 260 20.12 -52.38 33.30
N PRO A 261 20.04 -53.56 33.96
CA PRO A 261 20.14 -53.70 35.39
C PRO A 261 21.60 -53.79 35.84
N GLY A 262 21.92 -53.15 36.96
CA GLY A 262 23.25 -53.23 37.56
C GLY A 262 23.22 -52.78 39.02
N ASP A 263 23.32 -53.78 39.89
CA ASP A 263 23.90 -53.78 41.23
C ASP A 263 23.60 -52.63 42.20
N GLU A 264 22.90 -52.95 43.31
CA GLU A 264 23.49 -52.78 44.65
C GLU A 264 22.75 -53.57 45.76
N LYS A 265 23.48 -54.55 46.33
CA LYS A 265 23.63 -54.93 47.76
C LYS A 265 22.59 -55.72 48.59
N ASP A 266 23.22 -56.59 49.41
CA ASP A 266 22.90 -57.07 50.78
C ASP A 266 22.40 -58.51 50.95
N ALA A 267 23.35 -59.45 51.14
CA ALA A 267 23.48 -60.39 52.28
C ALA A 267 24.73 -61.27 52.14
#